data_AF-A0A699X490-F1
#
_entry.id   AF-A0A699X490-F1
#
_cell.length_a   1.000
_cell.length_b   1.000
_cell.length_c   1.000
_cell.angle_alpha   90.00
_cell.angle_beta   90.00
_cell.angle_gamma   90.00
#
_symmetry.space_group_name_H-M   'P 1'
#
loop_
_entity.id
_entity.type
_entity.pdbx_description
1 polymer ?
#
loop_
_entity_poly.entity_id
_entity_poly.type
_entity_poly.pdbx_seq_one_letter_code
_entity_poly.pdbx_strand_id
1 'polypeptide(L)'
;SFKAPVSTLPNVDSLSDAMIYSFFASQSSSPQLDNEDLKQIDPDDLEKIDLKWQMAMLTMRDTRFLKRTGRNLGANGTDTIGFDMSKVECYNCHRRGHFS
;
A
#
# COMPACT_ATOMS: atom_id res chain seq x y z
N SER A 1 -36.23 -25.11 26.60
CA SER A 1 -35.73 -24.11 25.65
C SER A 1 -34.22 -24.23 25.52
N PHE A 2 -33.74 -24.61 24.33
CA PHE A 2 -32.31 -24.65 24.02
C PHE A 2 -31.83 -23.21 23.77
N LYS A 3 -30.96 -22.68 24.63
CA LYS A 3 -30.37 -21.35 24.45
C LYS A 3 -29.06 -21.55 23.71
N ALA A 4 -29.05 -21.27 22.40
CA ALA A 4 -27.84 -21.35 21.59
C ALA A 4 -26.82 -20.31 22.07
N PRO A 5 -25.52 -20.64 22.18
CA PRO A 5 -24.49 -19.66 22.44
C PRO A 5 -24.34 -18.78 21.20
N VAL A 6 -24.63 -17.49 21.36
CA VAL A 6 -24.33 -16.48 20.34
C VAL A 6 -22.81 -16.39 20.28
N SER A 7 -22.23 -16.97 19.23
CA SER A 7 -20.84 -16.73 18.89
C SER A 7 -20.72 -15.30 18.39
N THR A 8 -20.24 -14.41 19.25
CA THR A 8 -19.77 -13.08 18.87
C THR A 8 -18.71 -13.27 17.79
N LEU A 9 -18.98 -12.83 16.55
CA LEU A 9 -17.97 -12.84 15.50
C LEU A 9 -16.76 -12.04 16.00
N PRO A 10 -15.53 -12.59 15.96
CA PRO A 10 -14.34 -11.78 16.17
C PRO A 10 -14.34 -10.70 15.10
N ASN A 11 -14.04 -9.46 15.52
CA ASN A 11 -14.00 -8.29 14.66
C ASN A 11 -13.25 -8.61 13.36
N VAL A 12 -13.83 -8.27 12.21
CA VAL A 12 -13.28 -8.54 10.87
C VAL A 12 -11.85 -7.98 10.76
N ASP A 13 -11.57 -6.87 11.44
CA ASP A 13 -10.25 -6.25 11.50
C ASP A 13 -9.20 -7.21 12.10
N SER A 14 -9.55 -7.92 13.19
CA SER A 14 -8.65 -8.88 13.85
C SER A 14 -8.34 -10.11 13.00
N LEU A 15 -9.31 -10.55 12.18
CA LEU A 15 -9.08 -11.66 11.24
C LEU A 15 -8.24 -11.22 10.05
N SER A 16 -8.44 -9.99 9.57
CA SER A 16 -7.66 -9.42 8.48
C SER A 16 -6.20 -9.22 8.89
N ASP A 17 -5.94 -8.71 10.09
CA ASP A 17 -4.60 -8.58 10.64
C ASP A 17 -3.90 -9.94 10.77
N ALA A 18 -4.60 -10.94 11.30
CA ALA A 18 -4.05 -12.29 11.46
C ALA A 18 -3.69 -12.94 10.11
N MET A 19 -4.53 -12.75 9.09
CA MET A 19 -4.27 -13.28 7.74
C MET A 19 -3.13 -12.53 7.04
N ILE A 20 -3.06 -11.21 7.20
CA ILE A 20 -1.96 -10.38 6.69
C ILE A 20 -0.64 -10.84 7.34
N TYR A 21 -0.62 -11.02 8.66
CA TYR A 21 0.58 -11.46 9.39
C TYR A 21 1.04 -12.85 8.97
N SER A 22 0.11 -13.79 8.78
CA SER A 22 0.41 -15.17 8.34
C SER A 22 0.98 -15.22 6.92
N PHE A 23 0.48 -14.36 6.03
CA PHE A 23 0.96 -14.27 4.65
C PHE A 23 2.39 -13.71 4.58
N PHE A 24 2.70 -12.68 5.36
CA PHE A 24 4.06 -12.17 5.44
C PHE A 24 5.02 -13.19 6.07
N ALA A 25 4.63 -13.85 7.16
CA ALA A 25 5.45 -14.88 7.81
C ALA A 25 5.72 -16.10 6.91
N SER A 26 4.79 -16.45 6.00
CA SER A 26 4.95 -17.58 5.08
C SER A 26 5.72 -17.25 3.80
N GLN A 27 5.81 -15.99 3.40
CA GLN A 27 6.59 -15.55 2.23
C GLN A 27 7.93 -14.89 2.57
N SER A 28 8.16 -14.46 3.81
CA SER A 28 9.40 -13.77 4.17
C SER A 28 10.54 -14.76 4.38
N SER A 29 11.40 -14.89 3.38
CA SER A 29 12.81 -15.28 3.58
C SER A 29 13.67 -14.11 4.10
N SER A 30 13.02 -13.01 4.51
CA SER A 30 13.66 -11.80 4.96
C SER A 30 14.28 -11.99 6.36
N PRO A 31 15.47 -11.44 6.61
CA PRO A 31 15.96 -11.24 7.97
C PRO A 31 14.87 -10.55 8.77
N GLN A 32 14.63 -10.98 10.01
CA GLN A 32 13.73 -10.30 10.93
C GLN A 32 14.24 -8.85 11.06
N LEU A 33 13.66 -7.93 10.29
CA LEU A 33 13.94 -6.51 10.41
C LEU A 33 13.47 -6.14 11.80
N ASP A 34 14.42 -5.88 12.69
CA ASP A 34 14.06 -5.47 14.03
C ASP A 34 13.38 -4.09 13.96
N ASN A 35 12.59 -3.76 14.99
CA ASN A 35 11.89 -2.48 15.03
C ASN A 35 12.88 -1.29 15.15
N GLU A 36 14.09 -1.51 15.66
CA GLU A 36 15.13 -0.49 15.76
C GLU A 36 15.74 -0.13 14.40
N ASP A 37 15.81 -1.08 13.46
CA ASP A 37 16.19 -0.87 12.06
C ASP A 37 15.10 -0.09 11.29
N LEU A 38 13.83 -0.36 11.60
CA LEU A 38 12.70 0.38 11.03
C LEU A 38 12.60 1.82 11.55
N LYS A 39 12.98 2.07 12.81
CA LYS A 39 13.05 3.42 13.40
C LYS A 39 14.14 4.31 12.80
N GLN A 40 15.11 3.71 12.10
CA GLN A 40 16.18 4.47 11.43
C GLN A 40 15.76 5.00 10.06
N ILE A 41 14.61 4.58 9.53
CA ILE A 41 14.08 5.12 8.27
C ILE A 41 13.44 6.47 8.59
N ASP A 42 13.97 7.51 7.98
CA ASP A 42 13.43 8.86 8.10
C ASP A 42 11.97 8.87 7.58
N PRO A 43 11.02 9.52 8.28
CA PRO A 43 9.63 9.57 7.88
C PRO A 43 9.42 10.12 6.45
N ASP A 44 10.28 11.04 5.98
CA ASP A 44 10.18 11.61 4.64
C ASP A 44 10.64 10.58 3.58
N ASP A 45 11.64 9.75 3.92
CA ASP A 45 12.05 8.61 3.09
C ASP A 45 10.95 7.54 3.02
N LEU A 46 10.25 7.29 4.13
CA LEU A 46 9.12 6.35 4.17
C LEU A 46 7.97 6.81 3.26
N GLU A 47 7.61 8.10 3.31
CA GLU A 47 6.58 8.69 2.44
C GLU A 47 6.96 8.57 0.96
N LYS A 48 8.23 8.82 0.64
CA LYS A 48 8.76 8.67 -0.73
C LYS A 48 8.77 7.22 -1.21
N ILE A 49 9.03 6.25 -0.32
CA ILE A 49 8.98 4.82 -0.64
C ILE A 49 7.54 4.38 -0.89
N ASP A 50 6.59 4.77 -0.04
CA ASP A 50 5.15 4.47 -0.24
C ASP A 50 4.66 5.01 -1.58
N LEU A 51 4.98 6.27 -1.89
CA LEU A 51 4.59 6.92 -3.14
C LEU A 51 5.12 6.18 -4.38
N LYS A 52 6.41 5.80 -4.36
CA LYS A 52 7.01 5.01 -5.44
C LYS A 52 6.34 3.65 -5.60
N TRP A 53 5.98 3.01 -4.48
CA TRP A 53 5.31 1.72 -4.49
C TRP A 53 3.90 1.82 -5.08
N GLN A 54 3.13 2.86 -4.72
CA GLN A 54 1.82 3.13 -5.32
C GLN A 54 1.90 3.33 -6.83
N MET A 55 2.88 4.10 -7.32
CA MET A 55 3.10 4.31 -8.76
C MET A 55 3.50 3.02 -9.50
N ALA A 56 4.35 2.20 -8.89
CA ALA A 56 4.72 0.91 -9.43
C ALA A 56 3.51 -0.03 -9.52
N MET A 57 2.69 -0.10 -8.48
CA MET A 57 1.47 -0.89 -8.43
C MET A 57 0.46 -0.47 -9.51
N LEU A 58 0.28 0.83 -9.72
CA LEU A 58 -0.57 1.38 -10.76
C LEU A 58 -0.08 0.95 -12.15
N THR A 59 1.21 1.11 -12.43
CA THR A 59 1.85 0.67 -13.68
C THR A 59 1.70 -0.84 -13.90
N MET A 60 1.86 -1.65 -12.85
CA MET A 60 1.63 -3.10 -12.91
C MET A 60 0.17 -3.45 -13.23
N ARG A 61 -0.79 -2.65 -12.74
CA ARG A 61 -2.22 -2.83 -13.03
C ARG A 61 -2.54 -2.47 -14.47
N ASP A 62 -1.99 -1.38 -14.97
CA ASP A 62 -2.21 -0.91 -16.34
C ASP A 62 -1.59 -1.86 -17.36
N THR A 63 -0.37 -2.33 -17.11
CA THR A 63 0.28 -3.34 -17.96
C THR A 63 -0.49 -4.65 -17.97
N ARG A 64 -1.05 -5.08 -16.82
CA ARG A 64 -1.92 -6.26 -16.76
C ARG A 64 -3.23 -6.06 -17.53
N PHE A 65 -3.83 -4.88 -17.44
CA PHE A 65 -5.03 -4.53 -18.18
C PHE A 65 -4.80 -4.54 -19.69
N LEU A 66 -3.70 -3.93 -20.14
CA LEU A 66 -3.29 -3.90 -21.53
C LEU A 66 -3.06 -5.32 -22.07
N LYS A 67 -2.34 -6.17 -21.32
CA LYS A 67 -2.13 -7.58 -21.70
C LYS A 67 -3.43 -8.38 -21.82
N ARG A 68 -4.44 -8.08 -21.00
CA ARG A 68 -5.73 -8.80 -20.99
C ARG A 68 -6.69 -8.34 -22.08
N THR A 69 -6.76 -7.02 -22.32
CA THR A 69 -7.78 -6.43 -23.19
C THR A 69 -7.23 -5.99 -24.55
N GLY A 70 -5.91 -5.86 -24.69
CA GLY A 70 -5.25 -5.27 -25.85
C GLY A 70 -5.52 -3.77 -26.02
N ARG A 71 -6.20 -3.14 -25.05
CA ARG A 71 -6.55 -1.72 -25.08
C ARG A 71 -5.71 -0.96 -24.06
N ASN A 72 -5.22 0.21 -24.45
CA ASN A 72 -4.67 1.15 -23.50
C ASN A 72 -5.82 1.74 -22.66
N LEU A 73 -5.52 2.19 -21.44
CA LEU A 73 -6.50 2.85 -20.57
C LEU A 73 -6.84 4.28 -21.03
N GLY A 74 -6.40 4.69 -22.21
CA GLY A 74 -6.65 6.03 -22.75
C GLY A 74 -5.81 7.14 -22.11
N ALA A 75 -4.78 6.81 -21.31
CA ALA A 75 -3.75 7.77 -20.90
C ALA A 75 -2.74 7.97 -22.05
N ASN A 76 -3.21 8.57 -23.16
CA ASN A 76 -2.39 8.90 -24.32
C ASN A 76 -2.09 10.39 -24.29
N GLY A 77 -1.01 10.75 -23.60
CA GLY A 77 -0.50 12.11 -23.47
C GLY A 77 0.49 12.13 -22.34
N THR A 78 1.28 13.19 -22.23
CA THR A 78 2.12 13.50 -21.06
C THR A 78 1.35 13.56 -19.73
N ASP A 79 0.04 13.39 -19.78
CA ASP A 79 -0.82 12.99 -18.68
C ASP A 79 -0.50 11.52 -18.33
N THR A 80 0.63 11.33 -17.65
CA THR A 80 0.78 10.20 -16.73
C THR A 80 -0.52 10.07 -15.96
N ILE A 81 -0.96 8.84 -15.67
CA ILE A 81 -2.12 8.66 -14.78
C ILE A 81 -1.75 9.38 -13.48
N GLY A 82 -2.31 10.59 -13.35
CA GLY A 82 -1.53 11.71 -12.85
C GLY A 82 -1.62 11.75 -11.36
N PHE A 83 -0.77 10.99 -10.70
CA PHE A 83 -0.52 11.22 -9.30
C PHE A 83 0.17 12.58 -9.16
N ASP A 84 -0.67 13.60 -8.96
CA ASP A 84 -0.24 14.98 -8.89
C ASP A 84 0.50 15.19 -7.57
N MET A 85 1.82 15.04 -7.62
CA MET A 85 2.70 15.25 -6.47
C MET A 85 2.54 16.67 -5.88
N SER A 86 2.12 17.67 -6.67
CA SER A 86 1.84 19.02 -6.16
C SER A 86 0.54 19.11 -5.35
N LYS A 87 -0.32 18.09 -5.40
CA LYS A 87 -1.52 17.97 -4.57
C LYS A 87 -1.31 17.11 -3.33
N VAL A 88 -0.20 16.39 -3.25
CA VAL A 88 0.12 15.51 -2.14
C VAL A 88 0.77 16.33 -1.05
N GLU A 89 0.20 16.24 0.15
CA GLU A 89 0.65 16.96 1.33
C GLU A 89 1.57 16.07 2.14
N CYS A 90 2.81 16.52 2.35
CA CYS A 90 3.74 15.75 3.16
C CYS A 90 3.28 15.76 4.62
N TYR A 91 3.25 14.56 5.22
CA TYR A 91 2.64 14.36 6.54
C TYR A 91 3.37 15.13 7.64
N ASN A 92 4.70 15.22 7.51
CA ASN A 92 5.57 15.82 8.52
C ASN A 92 5.67 17.34 8.38
N CYS A 93 5.66 17.85 7.15
CA CYS A 93 5.87 19.26 6.82
C CYS A 93 4.59 20.04 6.51
N HIS A 94 3.45 19.35 6.36
CA HIS A 94 2.15 19.92 5.98
C HIS A 94 2.22 20.83 4.76
N ARG A 95 3.13 20.50 3.84
CA ARG A 95 3.42 21.30 2.65
C ARG A 95 3.20 20.45 1.43
N ARG A 96 2.42 20.97 0.49
CA ARG A 96 2.14 20.27 -0.75
C ARG A 96 3.31 20.35 -1.71
N GLY A 97 3.62 19.24 -2.39
CA GLY A 97 4.67 19.19 -3.42
C GLY A 97 6.11 19.32 -2.92
N HIS A 98 6.34 19.41 -1.61
CA HIS A 98 7.66 19.49 -1.00
C HIS A 98 7.98 18.18 -0.30
N PHE A 99 8.81 17.37 -0.95
CA PHE A 99 9.36 16.12 -0.43
C PHE A 99 10.88 16.32 -0.37
N SER A 100 11.37 16.89 0.72
CA SER A 100 12.81 17.09 0.97
C SER A 100 13.36 15.93 1.77
#